data_AF-A0A3D3UYP5-F1
#
_entry.id   AF-A0A3D3UYP5-F1
#
_cell.length_a   1.000
_cell.length_b   1.000
_cell.length_c   1.000
_cell.angle_alpha   90.00
_cell.angle_beta   90.00
_cell.angle_gamma   90.00
#
_symmetry.space_group_name_H-M   'P 1'
#
loop_
_entity.id
_entity.type
_entity.pdbx_description
1 polymer ?
#
loop_
_entity_poly.entity_id
_entity_poly.type
_entity_poly.pdbx_seq_one_letter_code
_entity_poly.pdbx_strand_id
1 'polypeptide(L)'
;MTSEETIKEKLGELAQAISPDEALIENVMSRLDTKTTAEFSAVTTQNIWRTIMKSPITKLATAAAIIIAAVSLITILDKSATPAYGITDVPGLFKKAKAIHIQGWIHFNLTDKGKKVPKAPVERWIDLENGRARFTGTLVNASPEQVKVTIKETVLSGQYKMVLYHGRKQAVFYRMSDYQRMLKTHDCLQDMFGRLFDKIEDLNNIVKTGQEEIDGVAYDIWTCEFKETASDLERINRYKYWLSPTTGESGRFQSWYKNGEEPWRLGHDYYEIERDVDIPEGIFAMEIPEGYEAINSKDTAGPLELDEQGYLGTRGLALDARISFTLSDGSVILGWRGVDTESTVSQRELFEQLKFGGALPRLPVEVYALKPLGWTGNTTYAARHLAYTQKGDELIEWSLYVPDGLWPKRSEMFGYELLCKVNSERQMGQWPGMSVDYGIKIETEEDFDKWIRGAMAELSNDGKAPEGVTYERVLQLTEQVREPFAK
;
A
#
# COMPACT_ATOMS: atom_id res chain seq x y z
N MET A 1 28.43 7.30 27.40
CA MET A 1 28.43 8.20 26.24
C MET A 1 28.39 7.39 24.98
N THR A 2 27.42 7.67 24.11
CA THR A 2 27.37 7.06 22.77
C THR A 2 28.43 7.71 21.86
N SER A 3 28.79 7.05 20.75
CA SER A 3 29.73 7.63 19.77
C SER A 3 29.26 8.99 19.25
N GLU A 4 27.95 9.21 19.20
CA GLU A 4 27.32 10.45 18.76
C GLU A 4 27.52 11.61 19.75
N GLU A 5 27.41 11.35 21.06
CA GLU A 5 27.68 12.35 22.10
C GLU A 5 29.15 12.78 22.10
N THR A 6 30.05 11.85 21.83
CA THR A 6 31.50 12.11 21.77
C THR A 6 31.87 12.96 20.55
N ILE A 7 31.13 12.83 19.44
CA ILE A 7 31.30 13.66 18.23
C ILE A 7 30.76 15.07 18.47
N LYS A 8 29.59 15.22 19.10
CA LYS A 8 29.01 16.53 19.42
C LYS A 8 29.88 17.33 20.39
N GLU A 9 30.43 16.68 21.41
CA GLU A 9 31.36 17.31 22.37
C GLU A 9 32.63 17.81 21.67
N LYS A 10 33.27 16.98 20.83
CA LYS A 10 34.47 17.38 20.07
C LYS A 10 34.21 18.50 19.07
N LEU A 11 33.03 18.54 18.45
CA LEU A 11 32.64 19.65 17.57
C LEU A 11 32.40 20.95 18.36
N GLY A 12 31.87 20.86 19.58
CA GLY A 12 31.72 22.00 20.48
C GLY A 12 33.07 22.58 20.94
N GLU A 13 34.03 21.71 21.29
CA GLU A 13 35.40 22.12 21.62
C GLU A 13 36.11 22.78 20.43
N LEU A 14 35.90 22.26 19.22
CA LEU A 14 36.46 22.85 17.99
C LEU A 14 35.86 24.24 17.70
N ALA A 15 34.55 24.41 17.92
CA ALA A 15 33.88 25.69 17.73
C ALA A 15 34.33 26.74 18.75
N GLN A 16 34.60 26.35 20.00
CA GLN A 16 35.16 27.26 21.01
C GLN A 16 36.63 27.62 20.76
N ALA A 17 37.41 26.70 20.17
CA ALA A 17 38.80 26.96 19.78
C ALA A 17 38.91 27.90 18.56
N ILE A 18 37.84 28.05 17.78
CA ILE A 18 37.73 28.93 16.61
C ILE A 18 36.79 30.10 16.97
N SER A 19 37.09 30.82 18.06
CA SER A 19 36.45 32.12 18.27
C SER A 19 36.94 33.07 17.16
N PRO A 20 36.04 33.76 16.43
CA PRO A 20 36.43 34.60 15.30
C PRO A 20 37.10 35.85 15.85
N ASP A 21 38.43 35.89 15.80
CA ASP A 21 39.17 37.14 15.93
C ASP A 21 38.92 37.93 14.64
N GLU A 22 37.93 38.83 14.68
CA GLU A 22 37.57 39.71 13.54
C GLU A 22 38.81 40.45 12.99
N ALA A 23 39.80 40.73 13.85
CA ALA A 23 41.08 41.31 13.46
C ALA A 23 41.90 40.41 12.53
N LEU A 24 41.77 39.08 12.62
CA LEU A 24 42.45 38.14 11.71
C LEU A 24 41.81 38.16 10.32
N ILE A 25 40.48 38.21 10.26
CA ILE A 25 39.74 38.27 8.99
C ILE A 25 40.02 39.60 8.28
N GLU A 26 40.00 40.71 9.01
CA GLU A 26 40.28 42.04 8.45
C GLU A 26 41.76 42.20 7.98
N ASN A 27 42.71 41.58 8.69
CA ASN A 27 44.13 41.58 8.31
C ASN A 27 44.44 40.66 7.13
N VAL A 28 43.66 39.58 6.93
CA VAL A 28 43.77 38.72 5.74
C VAL A 28 43.15 39.39 4.52
N MET A 29 41.96 40.00 4.66
CA MET A 29 41.28 40.67 3.56
C MET A 29 42.02 41.93 3.09
N SER A 30 42.57 42.75 4.00
CA SER A 30 43.38 43.92 3.61
C SER A 30 44.68 43.57 2.86
N ARG A 31 45.21 42.36 3.05
CA ARG A 31 46.39 41.85 2.32
C ARG A 31 46.05 41.26 0.95
N LEU A 32 44.80 40.88 0.72
CA LEU A 32 44.33 40.40 -0.58
C LEU A 32 44.06 41.56 -1.54
N ASP A 33 43.52 42.69 -1.04
CA ASP A 33 43.25 43.88 -1.88
C ASP A 33 44.51 44.67 -2.29
N THR A 34 45.62 44.51 -1.58
CA THR A 34 46.89 45.22 -1.88
C THR A 34 47.77 44.51 -2.92
N LYS A 35 47.34 43.38 -3.48
CA LYS A 35 48.19 42.56 -4.36
C LYS A 35 47.49 42.17 -5.66
N THR A 36 47.07 43.16 -6.45
CA THR A 36 46.53 42.91 -7.80
C THR A 36 47.13 43.85 -8.85
N THR A 37 48.46 43.98 -8.91
CA THR A 37 49.18 44.27 -10.16
C THR A 37 50.69 44.03 -9.97
N ALA A 38 51.14 42.80 -10.21
CA ALA A 38 52.55 42.53 -10.51
C ALA A 38 52.65 41.23 -11.30
N GLU A 39 53.37 41.32 -12.42
CA GLU A 39 53.58 40.28 -13.41
C GLU A 39 54.15 38.99 -12.80
N PHE A 40 53.52 37.85 -13.14
CA PHE A 40 54.00 36.52 -12.74
C PHE A 40 55.25 36.15 -13.54
N SER A 41 56.42 36.37 -12.94
CA SER A 41 57.64 35.63 -13.31
C SER A 41 57.66 34.29 -12.58
N ALA A 42 57.93 33.21 -13.31
CA ALA A 42 58.04 31.86 -12.78
C ALA A 42 59.32 31.72 -11.93
N VAL A 43 59.23 32.08 -10.64
CA VAL A 43 60.32 31.92 -9.67
C VAL A 43 59.77 31.36 -8.35
N THR A 44 60.22 30.13 -8.03
CA THR A 44 60.26 29.44 -6.72
C THR A 44 59.01 29.39 -5.83
N THR A 45 57.99 28.63 -6.25
CA THR A 45 56.91 28.14 -5.37
C THR A 45 57.37 27.08 -4.35
N GLN A 46 58.59 26.53 -4.47
CA GLN A 46 59.02 25.36 -3.69
C GLN A 46 59.45 25.66 -2.23
N ASN A 47 59.73 26.92 -1.86
CA ASN A 47 60.25 27.27 -0.53
C ASN A 47 59.24 27.88 0.45
N ILE A 48 58.09 28.36 -0.03
CA ILE A 48 57.04 28.93 0.84
C ILE A 48 56.32 27.80 1.60
N TRP A 49 56.01 26.71 0.91
CA TRP A 49 55.34 25.54 1.50
C TRP A 49 56.14 24.92 2.66
N ARG A 50 57.47 24.92 2.53
CA ARG A 50 58.39 24.40 3.56
C ARG A 50 58.47 25.28 4.81
N THR A 51 58.26 26.58 4.66
CA THR A 51 58.30 27.54 5.78
C THR A 51 57.00 27.51 6.57
N ILE A 52 55.86 27.42 5.89
CA ILE A 52 54.53 27.33 6.51
C ILE A 52 54.38 26.04 7.33
N MET A 53 54.98 24.93 6.86
CA MET A 53 54.96 23.62 7.52
C MET A 53 55.90 23.46 8.73
N LYS A 54 56.63 24.49 9.19
CA LYS A 54 57.54 24.35 10.35
C LYS A 54 56.88 24.60 11.70
N SER A 55 55.77 25.33 11.75
CA SER A 55 55.06 25.59 13.01
C SER A 55 53.99 24.51 13.25
N PRO A 56 53.88 23.95 14.47
CA PRO A 56 52.85 22.96 14.80
C PRO A 56 51.43 23.50 14.57
N ILE A 57 51.24 24.80 14.83
CA ILE A 57 49.95 25.49 14.71
C ILE A 57 49.53 25.62 13.24
N THR A 58 50.46 25.95 12.34
CA THR A 58 50.15 26.07 10.90
C THR A 58 49.87 24.72 10.25
N LYS A 59 50.46 23.62 10.76
CA LYS A 59 50.10 22.26 10.31
C LYS A 59 48.66 21.91 10.65
N LEU A 60 48.23 22.21 11.88
CA LEU A 60 46.85 21.98 12.32
C LEU A 60 45.86 22.86 11.54
N ALA A 61 46.17 24.15 11.35
CA ALA A 61 45.33 25.06 10.58
C ALA A 61 45.20 24.64 9.10
N THR A 62 46.28 24.19 8.47
CA THR A 62 46.26 23.72 7.08
C THR A 62 45.44 22.43 6.95
N ALA A 63 45.58 21.49 7.88
CA ALA A 63 44.79 20.27 7.90
C ALA A 63 43.29 20.58 8.09
N ALA A 64 42.95 21.48 9.02
CA ALA A 64 41.58 21.92 9.24
C ALA A 64 41.00 22.60 7.98
N ALA A 65 41.75 23.49 7.32
CA ALA A 65 41.32 24.14 6.09
C ALA A 65 41.08 23.15 4.94
N ILE A 66 41.92 22.12 4.80
CA ILE A 66 41.72 21.05 3.80
C ILE A 66 40.46 20.23 4.11
N ILE A 67 40.22 19.89 5.39
CA ILE A 67 39.01 19.17 5.80
C ILE A 67 37.77 20.03 5.54
N ILE A 68 37.77 21.31 5.92
CA ILE A 68 36.67 22.23 5.67
C ILE A 68 36.43 22.39 4.16
N ALA A 69 37.49 22.53 3.36
CA ALA A 69 37.38 22.63 1.90
C ALA A 69 36.83 21.32 1.28
N ALA A 70 37.29 20.15 1.74
CA ALA A 70 36.81 18.86 1.27
C ALA A 70 35.33 18.63 1.65
N VAL A 71 34.95 18.93 2.90
CA VAL A 71 33.56 18.85 3.36
C VAL A 71 32.70 19.84 2.59
N SER A 72 33.15 21.08 2.40
CA SER A 72 32.43 22.09 1.63
C SER A 72 32.28 21.68 0.15
N LEU A 73 33.32 21.10 -0.45
CA LEU A 73 33.27 20.61 -1.83
C LEU A 73 32.31 19.43 -1.97
N ILE A 74 32.32 18.48 -1.01
CA ILE A 74 31.34 17.39 -0.97
C ILE A 74 29.93 17.98 -0.83
N THR A 75 29.71 18.90 0.11
CA THR A 75 28.38 19.49 0.33
C THR A 75 27.89 20.32 -0.86
N ILE A 76 28.78 21.02 -1.56
CA ILE A 76 28.45 21.80 -2.76
C ILE A 76 28.20 20.87 -3.95
N LEU A 77 29.02 19.83 -4.14
CA LEU A 77 28.83 18.84 -5.19
C LEU A 77 27.53 18.04 -4.98
N ASP A 78 27.25 17.66 -3.73
CA ASP A 78 26.05 16.94 -3.31
C ASP A 78 24.78 17.81 -3.44
N LYS A 79 24.89 19.13 -3.26
CA LYS A 79 23.81 20.08 -3.56
C LYS A 79 23.68 20.44 -5.04
N SER A 80 24.71 20.20 -5.85
CA SER A 80 24.71 20.51 -7.29
C SER A 80 24.28 19.33 -8.15
N ALA A 81 24.32 18.10 -7.62
CA ALA A 81 23.79 16.95 -8.30
C ALA A 81 22.26 17.00 -8.23
N THR A 82 21.61 17.20 -9.38
CA THR A 82 20.17 16.98 -9.50
C THR A 82 19.85 15.59 -8.99
N PRO A 83 18.90 15.41 -8.05
CA PRO A 83 18.52 14.10 -7.56
C PRO A 83 18.22 13.17 -8.75
N ALA A 84 18.86 12.01 -8.77
CA ALA A 84 18.59 10.98 -9.76
C ALA A 84 17.60 9.99 -9.14
N TYR A 85 16.32 10.12 -9.49
CA TYR A 85 15.26 9.27 -8.99
C TYR A 85 15.24 7.94 -9.74
N GLY A 86 15.26 6.84 -8.98
CA GLY A 86 15.04 5.49 -9.47
C GLY A 86 13.62 5.02 -9.23
N ILE A 87 13.24 3.91 -9.88
CA ILE A 87 11.93 3.26 -9.65
C ILE A 87 11.73 2.87 -8.18
N THR A 88 12.83 2.66 -7.45
CA THR A 88 12.86 2.30 -6.02
C THR A 88 12.35 3.42 -5.11
N ASP A 89 12.43 4.69 -5.57
CA ASP A 89 12.07 5.86 -4.76
C ASP A 89 10.56 6.16 -4.82
N VAL A 90 9.90 5.68 -5.88
CA VAL A 90 8.52 6.02 -6.20
C VAL A 90 7.52 5.67 -5.08
N PRO A 91 7.58 4.48 -4.44
CA PRO A 91 6.68 4.19 -3.33
C PRO A 91 6.80 5.20 -2.19
N GLY A 92 8.03 5.62 -1.87
CA GLY A 92 8.29 6.62 -0.85
C GLY A 92 7.75 8.00 -1.20
N LEU A 93 7.77 8.37 -2.48
CA LEU A 93 7.23 9.64 -2.99
C LEU A 93 5.71 9.69 -2.89
N PHE A 94 5.01 8.64 -3.35
CA PHE A 94 3.55 8.58 -3.26
C PHE A 94 3.05 8.47 -1.81
N LYS A 95 3.78 7.80 -0.91
CA LYS A 95 3.43 7.74 0.51
C LYS A 95 3.51 9.11 1.20
N LYS A 96 4.27 10.05 0.64
CA LYS A 96 4.44 11.42 1.14
C LYS A 96 3.55 12.44 0.44
N ALA A 97 2.87 12.04 -0.64
CA ALA A 97 1.98 12.94 -1.36
C ALA A 97 0.82 13.37 -0.45
N LYS A 98 0.35 14.59 -0.65
CA LYS A 98 -0.85 15.16 -0.02
C LYS A 98 -2.08 14.93 -0.88
N ALA A 99 -1.91 15.09 -2.19
CA ALA A 99 -2.94 14.92 -3.18
C ALA A 99 -2.42 14.07 -4.35
N ILE A 100 -3.29 13.29 -4.96
CA ILE A 100 -2.98 12.51 -6.14
C ILE A 100 -4.13 12.62 -7.14
N HIS A 101 -3.78 12.86 -8.40
CA HIS A 101 -4.71 12.85 -9.53
C HIS A 101 -4.25 11.83 -10.58
N ILE A 102 -5.19 11.03 -11.09
CA ILE A 102 -4.91 10.04 -12.13
C ILE A 102 -5.99 10.10 -13.19
N GLN A 103 -5.58 10.21 -14.46
CA GLN A 103 -6.47 10.05 -15.61
C GLN A 103 -6.01 8.93 -16.54
N GLY A 104 -6.97 8.25 -17.15
CA GLY A 104 -6.66 7.09 -17.95
C GLY A 104 -7.83 6.41 -18.64
N TRP A 105 -7.54 5.20 -19.10
CA TRP A 105 -8.48 4.28 -19.72
C TRP A 105 -8.33 2.87 -19.14
N ILE A 106 -9.45 2.19 -18.91
CA ILE A 106 -9.50 0.73 -18.73
C ILE A 106 -9.94 0.10 -20.05
N HIS A 107 -9.15 -0.87 -20.48
CA HIS A 107 -9.38 -1.67 -21.66
C HIS A 107 -9.91 -3.05 -21.24
N PHE A 108 -11.10 -3.39 -21.70
CA PHE A 108 -11.71 -4.69 -21.44
C PHE A 108 -11.50 -5.61 -22.63
N ASN A 109 -10.93 -6.79 -22.38
CA ASN A 109 -10.77 -7.81 -23.39
C ASN A 109 -11.53 -9.07 -22.98
N LEU A 110 -12.83 -9.13 -23.31
CA LEU A 110 -13.63 -10.35 -23.14
C LEU A 110 -13.41 -11.26 -24.36
N THR A 111 -12.96 -12.49 -24.10
CA THR A 111 -12.38 -13.38 -25.12
C THR A 111 -13.33 -14.24 -25.92
N ASP A 112 -14.58 -14.46 -25.53
CA ASP A 112 -15.23 -15.67 -26.07
C ASP A 112 -16.03 -15.47 -27.36
N LYS A 113 -16.27 -14.23 -27.83
CA LYS A 113 -17.11 -13.97 -29.03
C LYS A 113 -16.69 -12.79 -29.92
N GLY A 114 -15.47 -12.27 -29.77
CA GLY A 114 -14.99 -11.14 -30.59
C GLY A 114 -15.78 -9.82 -30.44
N LYS A 115 -16.66 -9.72 -29.44
CA LYS A 115 -17.42 -8.50 -29.16
C LYS A 115 -16.47 -7.44 -28.57
N LYS A 116 -16.29 -6.34 -29.29
CA LYS A 116 -15.54 -5.18 -28.78
C LYS A 116 -16.30 -4.55 -27.61
N VAL A 117 -15.66 -4.47 -26.46
CA VAL A 117 -16.16 -3.75 -25.31
C VAL A 117 -15.59 -2.34 -25.35
N PRO A 118 -16.41 -1.28 -25.23
CA PRO A 118 -15.89 0.08 -25.14
C PRO A 118 -14.92 0.20 -23.96
N LYS A 119 -13.79 0.87 -24.17
CA LYS A 119 -12.92 1.28 -23.06
C LYS A 119 -13.69 2.22 -22.12
N ALA A 120 -13.39 2.17 -20.83
CA ALA A 120 -13.99 3.08 -19.85
C ALA A 120 -12.96 4.12 -19.40
N PRO A 121 -13.36 5.40 -19.27
CA PRO A 121 -12.47 6.40 -18.71
C PRO A 121 -12.18 6.09 -17.24
N VAL A 122 -10.98 6.45 -16.80
CA VAL A 122 -10.58 6.47 -15.39
C VAL A 122 -10.26 7.89 -15.02
N GLU A 123 -10.88 8.36 -13.94
CA GLU A 123 -10.47 9.56 -13.24
C GLU A 123 -10.45 9.26 -11.75
N ARG A 124 -9.39 9.66 -11.07
CA ARG A 124 -9.22 9.50 -9.62
C ARG A 124 -8.62 10.77 -9.03
N TRP A 125 -9.25 11.26 -7.97
CA TRP A 125 -8.76 12.29 -7.09
C TRP A 125 -8.64 11.70 -5.69
N ILE A 126 -7.48 11.85 -5.06
CA ILE A 126 -7.22 11.34 -3.72
C ILE A 126 -6.59 12.48 -2.91
N ASP A 127 -7.20 12.81 -1.79
CA ASP A 127 -6.70 13.75 -0.80
C ASP A 127 -6.32 12.98 0.45
N LEU A 128 -5.02 12.73 0.58
CA LEU A 128 -4.44 11.90 1.62
C LEU A 128 -4.41 12.60 2.96
N GLU A 129 -4.29 13.93 2.96
CA GLU A 129 -4.29 14.74 4.17
C GLU A 129 -5.65 14.72 4.86
N ASN A 130 -6.74 14.77 4.08
CA ASN A 130 -8.10 14.84 4.61
C ASN A 130 -8.89 13.53 4.49
N GLY A 131 -8.29 12.46 3.95
CA GLY A 131 -8.94 11.17 3.74
C GLY A 131 -10.17 11.26 2.81
N ARG A 132 -10.09 12.08 1.76
CA ARG A 132 -11.15 12.24 0.76
C ARG A 132 -10.72 11.59 -0.55
N ALA A 133 -11.68 11.09 -1.31
CA ALA A 133 -11.39 10.53 -2.62
C ALA A 133 -12.60 10.64 -3.55
N ARG A 134 -12.34 10.72 -4.85
CA ARG A 134 -13.33 10.57 -5.90
C ARG A 134 -12.76 9.68 -6.96
N PHE A 135 -13.47 8.64 -7.37
CA PHE A 135 -13.00 7.77 -8.43
C PHE A 135 -14.12 7.13 -9.21
N THR A 136 -13.87 6.91 -10.49
CA THR A 136 -14.73 6.13 -11.38
C THR A 136 -14.38 4.65 -11.30
N GLY A 137 -15.36 3.82 -10.95
CA GLY A 137 -15.30 2.38 -11.05
C GLY A 137 -16.07 1.87 -12.27
N THR A 138 -15.61 0.77 -12.86
CA THR A 138 -16.31 0.12 -13.97
C THR A 138 -16.60 -1.33 -13.63
N LEU A 139 -17.84 -1.77 -13.88
CA LEU A 139 -18.26 -3.16 -13.79
C LEU A 139 -18.64 -3.66 -15.18
N VAL A 140 -18.07 -4.78 -15.60
CA VAL A 140 -18.43 -5.42 -16.87
C VAL A 140 -19.21 -6.69 -16.58
N ASN A 141 -20.48 -6.70 -16.99
CA ASN A 141 -21.32 -7.89 -16.96
C ASN A 141 -21.38 -8.47 -18.37
N ALA A 142 -20.87 -9.68 -18.54
CA ALA A 142 -20.91 -10.40 -19.80
C ALA A 142 -21.92 -11.54 -19.72
N SER A 143 -22.87 -11.58 -20.64
CA SER A 143 -23.70 -12.74 -20.94
C SER A 143 -23.38 -13.26 -22.35
N PRO A 144 -23.84 -14.47 -22.71
CA PRO A 144 -23.70 -14.97 -24.08
C PRO A 144 -24.28 -14.01 -25.13
N GLU A 145 -25.30 -13.23 -24.79
CA GLU A 145 -26.06 -12.32 -25.66
C GLU A 145 -25.55 -10.88 -25.62
N GLN A 146 -25.13 -10.37 -24.46
CA GLN A 146 -24.79 -8.95 -24.28
C GLN A 146 -23.58 -8.74 -23.38
N VAL A 147 -22.75 -7.76 -23.72
CA VAL A 147 -21.79 -7.17 -22.79
C VAL A 147 -22.35 -5.83 -22.33
N LYS A 148 -22.51 -5.65 -21.01
CA LYS A 148 -22.94 -4.41 -20.40
C LYS A 148 -21.83 -3.84 -19.52
N VAL A 149 -21.32 -2.68 -19.92
CA VAL A 149 -20.40 -1.89 -19.10
C VAL A 149 -21.22 -0.94 -18.24
N THR A 150 -21.07 -1.02 -16.93
CA THR A 150 -21.70 -0.13 -15.96
C THR A 150 -20.62 0.73 -15.33
N ILE A 151 -20.74 2.04 -15.49
CA ILE A 151 -19.86 3.01 -14.83
C ILE A 151 -20.54 3.41 -13.52
N LYS A 152 -19.76 3.39 -12.44
CA LYS A 152 -20.13 3.97 -11.14
C LYS A 152 -19.09 5.01 -10.75
N GLU A 153 -19.50 6.04 -10.04
CA GLU A 153 -18.59 6.98 -9.39
C GLU A 153 -18.73 6.84 -7.88
N THR A 154 -17.62 6.92 -7.16
CA THR A 154 -17.61 6.92 -5.69
C THR A 154 -16.96 8.20 -5.21
N VAL A 155 -17.64 8.90 -4.30
CA VAL A 155 -17.13 10.09 -3.61
C VAL A 155 -17.07 9.80 -2.12
N LEU A 156 -15.88 9.89 -1.56
CA LEU A 156 -15.58 9.79 -0.13
C LEU A 156 -15.29 11.19 0.38
N SER A 157 -16.09 11.69 1.31
CA SER A 157 -15.94 13.04 1.86
C SER A 157 -16.41 13.08 3.31
N GLY A 158 -15.46 13.27 4.23
CA GLY A 158 -15.73 13.22 5.66
C GLY A 158 -16.45 11.92 6.04
N GLN A 159 -17.52 12.02 6.82
CA GLN A 159 -18.28 10.89 7.37
C GLN A 159 -19.16 10.15 6.36
N TYR A 160 -19.11 10.48 5.07
CA TYR A 160 -20.02 9.90 4.08
C TYR A 160 -19.28 9.32 2.88
N LYS A 161 -19.88 8.29 2.30
CA LYS A 161 -19.58 7.74 0.98
C LYS A 161 -20.82 7.90 0.13
N MET A 162 -20.69 8.53 -1.02
CA MET A 162 -21.72 8.59 -2.05
C MET A 162 -21.32 7.69 -3.22
N VAL A 163 -22.24 6.86 -3.70
CA VAL A 163 -22.06 6.04 -4.90
C VAL A 163 -23.08 6.48 -5.95
N LEU A 164 -22.60 6.92 -7.11
CA LEU A 164 -23.42 7.28 -8.26
C LEU A 164 -23.43 6.13 -9.26
N TYR A 165 -24.61 5.59 -9.57
CA TYR A 165 -24.82 4.56 -10.57
C TYR A 165 -25.31 5.20 -11.87
N HIS A 166 -24.39 5.64 -12.73
CA HIS A 166 -24.74 6.41 -13.94
C HIS A 166 -25.70 5.66 -14.87
N GLY A 167 -25.56 4.34 -15.01
CA GLY A 167 -26.45 3.53 -15.85
C GLY A 167 -27.90 3.44 -15.36
N ARG A 168 -28.15 3.70 -14.07
CA ARG A 168 -29.50 3.74 -13.47
C ARG A 168 -29.93 5.16 -13.09
N LYS A 169 -29.02 6.14 -13.18
CA LYS A 169 -29.17 7.49 -12.64
C LYS A 169 -29.61 7.48 -11.18
N GLN A 170 -28.89 6.74 -10.34
CA GLN A 170 -29.19 6.61 -8.91
C GLN A 170 -28.01 7.05 -8.06
N ALA A 171 -28.28 7.67 -6.92
CA ALA A 171 -27.31 8.04 -5.90
C ALA A 171 -27.64 7.33 -4.58
N VAL A 172 -26.61 6.78 -3.93
CA VAL A 172 -26.74 6.12 -2.61
C VAL A 172 -25.68 6.66 -1.67
N PHE A 173 -26.08 7.00 -0.46
CA PHE A 173 -25.22 7.44 0.63
C PHE A 173 -25.03 6.34 1.66
N TYR A 174 -23.82 6.28 2.21
CA TYR A 174 -23.44 5.46 3.35
C TYR A 174 -22.72 6.33 4.37
N ARG A 175 -22.99 6.12 5.65
CA ARG A 175 -22.26 6.76 6.74
C ARG A 175 -21.04 5.92 7.11
N MET A 176 -19.87 6.54 7.13
CA MET A 176 -18.61 5.89 7.47
C MET A 176 -18.20 6.20 8.91
N SER A 177 -17.76 5.18 9.63
CA SER A 177 -17.05 5.37 10.90
C SER A 177 -15.65 5.97 10.67
N ASP A 178 -14.99 6.40 11.75
CA ASP A 178 -13.61 6.88 11.69
C ASP A 178 -12.65 5.79 11.19
N TYR A 179 -12.84 4.55 11.66
CA TYR A 179 -12.07 3.39 11.21
C TYR A 179 -12.25 3.16 9.71
N GLN A 180 -13.48 3.22 9.21
CA GLN A 180 -13.75 3.02 7.79
C GLN A 180 -13.15 4.11 6.90
N ARG A 181 -13.13 5.38 7.34
CA ARG A 181 -12.45 6.44 6.59
C ARG A 181 -10.95 6.17 6.46
N MET A 182 -10.33 5.77 7.57
CA MET A 182 -8.92 5.42 7.62
C MET A 182 -8.63 4.21 6.72
N LEU A 183 -9.42 3.15 6.82
CA LEU A 183 -9.32 1.96 5.98
C LEU A 183 -9.50 2.30 4.51
N LYS A 184 -10.51 3.09 4.15
CA LYS A 184 -10.75 3.48 2.76
C LYS A 184 -9.65 4.34 2.16
N THR A 185 -9.06 5.23 2.94
CA THR A 185 -7.90 6.00 2.50
C THR A 185 -6.73 5.07 2.24
N HIS A 186 -6.49 4.12 3.15
CA HIS A 186 -5.48 3.08 2.96
C HIS A 186 -5.76 2.21 1.74
N ASP A 187 -6.99 1.77 1.51
CA ASP A 187 -7.33 0.93 0.36
C ASP A 187 -7.27 1.70 -0.96
N CYS A 188 -7.63 2.98 -0.99
CA CYS A 188 -7.44 3.81 -2.18
C CYS A 188 -5.97 3.93 -2.54
N LEU A 189 -5.12 4.11 -1.52
CA LEU A 189 -3.68 4.08 -1.68
C LEU A 189 -3.21 2.69 -2.14
N GLN A 190 -3.61 1.61 -1.48
CA GLN A 190 -3.18 0.25 -1.81
C GLN A 190 -3.74 -0.23 -3.15
N ASP A 191 -4.91 0.16 -3.62
CA ASP A 191 -5.40 -0.17 -4.97
C ASP A 191 -4.55 0.55 -6.02
N MET A 192 -4.17 1.80 -5.74
CA MET A 192 -3.27 2.56 -6.59
C MET A 192 -1.85 1.98 -6.56
N PHE A 193 -1.24 1.83 -5.39
CA PHE A 193 0.06 1.17 -5.21
C PHE A 193 0.02 -0.27 -5.67
N GLY A 194 -1.06 -0.99 -5.49
CA GLY A 194 -1.22 -2.38 -5.89
C GLY A 194 -1.06 -2.53 -7.40
N ARG A 195 -1.75 -1.64 -8.12
CA ARG A 195 -1.69 -1.59 -9.59
C ARG A 195 -0.37 -1.01 -10.10
N LEU A 196 0.16 0.00 -9.43
CA LEU A 196 1.34 0.71 -9.89
C LEU A 196 2.66 0.11 -9.36
N PHE A 197 2.67 -0.52 -8.19
CA PHE A 197 3.88 -0.63 -7.35
C PHE A 197 3.90 -1.83 -6.37
N ASP A 198 2.88 -2.68 -6.24
CA ASP A 198 2.81 -3.74 -5.19
C ASP A 198 4.01 -4.69 -5.23
N LYS A 199 4.54 -4.88 -6.44
CA LYS A 199 5.72 -5.72 -6.70
C LYS A 199 6.99 -4.92 -6.87
N ILE A 200 7.00 -3.64 -6.50
CA ILE A 200 8.26 -2.91 -6.42
C ILE A 200 9.19 -3.63 -5.47
N GLU A 201 8.74 -4.22 -4.37
CA GLU A 201 9.63 -5.00 -3.48
C GLU A 201 10.34 -6.19 -4.20
N ASP A 202 9.81 -6.63 -5.34
CA ASP A 202 10.48 -7.53 -6.31
C ASP A 202 11.25 -6.77 -7.40
N LEU A 203 11.92 -5.67 -7.02
CA LEU A 203 12.69 -4.76 -7.88
C LEU A 203 13.61 -5.48 -8.88
N ASN A 204 14.06 -6.68 -8.53
CA ASN A 204 14.98 -7.49 -9.32
C ASN A 204 14.49 -7.75 -10.76
N ASN A 205 13.18 -7.70 -11.01
CA ASN A 205 12.61 -7.94 -12.34
C ASN A 205 12.24 -6.65 -13.09
N ILE A 206 12.48 -5.48 -12.51
CA ILE A 206 12.20 -4.20 -13.17
C ILE A 206 13.45 -3.72 -13.90
N VAL A 207 13.33 -3.53 -15.20
CA VAL A 207 14.45 -3.08 -16.05
C VAL A 207 14.09 -1.80 -16.78
N LYS A 208 15.06 -0.88 -16.87
CA LYS A 208 14.94 0.29 -17.76
C LYS A 208 15.01 -0.19 -19.20
N THR A 209 13.94 0.04 -19.95
CA THR A 209 13.75 -0.43 -21.33
C THR A 209 13.80 0.66 -22.38
N GLY A 210 13.75 1.93 -21.98
CA GLY A 210 13.78 3.04 -22.91
C GLY A 210 13.70 4.40 -22.22
N GLN A 211 13.55 5.43 -23.04
CA GLN A 211 13.29 6.81 -22.64
C GLN A 211 12.28 7.42 -23.62
N GLU A 212 11.43 8.30 -23.12
CA GLU A 212 10.43 9.03 -23.90
C GLU A 212 10.28 10.45 -23.35
N GLU A 213 9.97 11.40 -24.21
CA GLU A 213 9.63 12.77 -23.80
C GLU A 213 8.11 12.93 -23.86
N ILE A 214 7.50 13.36 -22.75
CA ILE A 214 6.06 13.65 -22.65
C ILE A 214 5.95 15.09 -22.18
N ASP A 215 5.31 15.94 -22.99
CA ASP A 215 5.10 17.36 -22.71
C ASP A 215 6.38 18.12 -22.32
N GLY A 216 7.50 17.79 -22.97
CA GLY A 216 8.81 18.42 -22.74
C GLY A 216 9.58 17.87 -21.52
N VAL A 217 9.03 16.88 -20.82
CA VAL A 217 9.69 16.21 -19.69
C VAL A 217 10.23 14.86 -20.14
N ALA A 218 11.50 14.60 -19.88
CA ALA A 218 12.12 13.30 -20.14
C ALA A 218 11.72 12.28 -19.07
N TYR A 219 11.31 11.09 -19.51
CA TYR A 219 10.96 9.95 -18.67
C TYR A 219 11.79 8.73 -19.03
N ASP A 220 12.27 8.03 -18.00
CA ASP A 220 12.79 6.68 -18.11
C ASP A 220 11.64 5.68 -18.13
N ILE A 221 11.65 4.75 -19.09
CA ILE A 221 10.64 3.70 -19.22
C ILE A 221 11.12 2.44 -18.51
N TRP A 222 10.50 2.13 -17.38
CA TRP A 222 10.76 0.92 -16.61
C TRP A 222 9.71 -0.14 -16.93
N THR A 223 10.14 -1.35 -17.27
CA THR A 223 9.25 -2.48 -17.56
C THR A 223 9.48 -3.60 -16.56
N CYS A 224 8.41 -4.23 -16.10
CA CYS A 224 8.49 -5.50 -15.39
C CYS A 224 7.48 -6.50 -15.96
N GLU A 225 7.83 -7.78 -15.93
CA GLU A 225 6.95 -8.88 -16.29
C GLU A 225 6.90 -9.89 -15.16
N PHE A 226 5.71 -10.42 -14.90
CA PHE A 226 5.55 -11.53 -13.96
C PHE A 226 4.45 -12.46 -14.42
N LYS A 227 4.61 -13.73 -14.04
CA LYS A 227 3.65 -14.78 -14.30
C LYS A 227 2.67 -14.84 -13.14
N GLU A 228 1.40 -14.93 -13.49
CA GLU A 228 0.27 -15.17 -12.61
C GLU A 228 -0.34 -16.51 -12.98
N THR A 229 -0.09 -17.49 -12.12
CA THR A 229 -0.69 -18.81 -12.24
C THR A 229 -1.91 -18.82 -11.34
N ALA A 230 -3.10 -18.68 -11.92
CA ALA A 230 -4.35 -18.87 -11.19
C ALA A 230 -5.08 -20.02 -11.85
N SER A 231 -5.24 -21.15 -11.15
CA SER A 231 -5.76 -22.41 -11.71
C SER A 231 -4.93 -22.94 -12.90
N ASP A 232 -5.58 -23.52 -13.91
CA ASP A 232 -4.95 -24.03 -15.15
C ASP A 232 -4.62 -22.92 -16.17
N LEU A 233 -4.84 -21.64 -15.80
CA LEU A 233 -4.56 -20.49 -16.67
C LEU A 233 -3.25 -19.81 -16.26
N GLU A 234 -2.26 -19.87 -17.14
CA GLU A 234 -1.05 -19.05 -17.05
C GLU A 234 -1.31 -17.69 -17.69
N ARG A 235 -1.41 -16.66 -16.85
CA ARG A 235 -1.48 -15.26 -17.28
C ARG A 235 -0.11 -14.63 -17.09
N ILE A 236 0.37 -13.90 -18.09
CA ILE A 236 1.59 -13.09 -17.96
C ILE A 236 1.17 -11.64 -17.95
N ASN A 237 1.55 -10.90 -16.91
CA ASN A 237 1.32 -9.47 -16.79
C ASN A 237 2.63 -8.73 -17.11
N ARG A 238 2.51 -7.58 -17.78
CA ARG A 238 3.60 -6.66 -18.06
C ARG A 238 3.18 -5.26 -17.65
N TYR A 239 3.99 -4.62 -16.82
CA TYR A 239 3.78 -3.24 -16.43
C TYR A 239 4.86 -2.35 -17.01
N LYS A 240 4.47 -1.13 -17.40
CA LYS A 240 5.37 -0.09 -17.86
C LYS A 240 5.14 1.19 -17.08
N TYR A 241 6.22 1.80 -16.62
CA TYR A 241 6.24 3.03 -15.85
C TYR A 241 7.10 4.06 -16.56
N TRP A 242 6.56 5.25 -16.75
CA TRP A 242 7.31 6.41 -17.20
C TRP A 242 7.64 7.24 -15.96
N LEU A 243 8.92 7.25 -15.57
CA LEU A 243 9.40 7.94 -14.38
C LEU A 243 10.41 9.01 -14.77
N SER A 244 10.17 10.25 -14.37
CA SER A 244 11.11 11.34 -14.60
C SER A 244 12.35 11.14 -13.72
N PRO A 245 13.54 10.94 -14.30
CA PRO A 245 14.74 10.69 -13.51
C PRO A 245 15.19 11.93 -12.70
N THR A 246 14.70 13.13 -13.05
CA THR A 246 15.08 14.39 -12.40
C THR A 246 14.13 14.82 -11.28
N THR A 247 12.86 14.42 -11.37
CA THR A 247 11.82 14.85 -10.42
C THR A 247 11.19 13.71 -9.63
N GLY A 248 11.30 12.46 -10.11
CA GLY A 248 10.60 11.32 -9.55
C GLY A 248 9.10 11.32 -9.86
N GLU A 249 8.62 12.21 -10.75
CA GLU A 249 7.23 12.20 -11.19
C GLU A 249 6.92 11.03 -12.12
N SER A 250 5.74 10.44 -11.97
CA SER A 250 5.25 9.38 -12.85
C SER A 250 4.43 10.02 -13.96
N GLY A 251 4.87 9.96 -15.21
CA GLY A 251 4.13 10.59 -16.33
C GLY A 251 3.04 9.69 -16.90
N ARG A 252 3.24 8.37 -16.85
CA ARG A 252 2.35 7.38 -17.47
C ARG A 252 2.52 6.02 -16.81
N PHE A 253 1.45 5.24 -16.82
CA PHE A 253 1.44 3.82 -16.47
C PHE A 253 0.67 3.01 -17.49
N GLN A 254 1.20 1.85 -17.85
CA GLN A 254 0.46 0.85 -18.61
C GLN A 254 0.53 -0.52 -17.97
N SER A 255 -0.60 -1.22 -17.97
CA SER A 255 -0.65 -2.65 -17.70
C SER A 255 -1.13 -3.43 -18.90
N TRP A 256 -0.35 -4.45 -19.25
CA TRP A 256 -0.62 -5.39 -20.32
C TRP A 256 -0.74 -6.79 -19.75
N TYR A 257 -1.50 -7.64 -20.40
CA TYR A 257 -1.57 -9.05 -20.06
C TYR A 257 -1.72 -9.94 -21.29
N LYS A 258 -1.35 -11.21 -21.17
CA LYS A 258 -1.67 -12.27 -22.13
C LYS A 258 -1.90 -13.59 -21.41
N ASN A 259 -2.67 -14.48 -22.02
CA ASN A 259 -2.92 -15.83 -21.52
C ASN A 259 -2.18 -16.82 -22.43
N GLY A 260 -1.22 -17.57 -21.89
CA GLY A 260 -0.38 -18.48 -22.69
C GLY A 260 0.27 -17.80 -23.91
N GLU A 261 -0.05 -18.31 -25.10
CA GLU A 261 0.48 -17.81 -26.39
C GLU A 261 -0.37 -16.71 -27.03
N GLU A 262 -1.46 -16.27 -26.38
CA GLU A 262 -2.29 -15.18 -26.90
C GLU A 262 -1.49 -13.87 -27.06
N PRO A 263 -1.90 -12.98 -27.99
CA PRO A 263 -1.30 -11.66 -28.13
C PRO A 263 -1.46 -10.83 -26.85
N TRP A 264 -0.51 -9.92 -26.62
CA TRP A 264 -0.60 -8.94 -25.55
C TRP A 264 -1.84 -8.05 -25.70
N ARG A 265 -2.52 -7.83 -24.59
CA ARG A 265 -3.71 -7.00 -24.48
C ARG A 265 -3.48 -5.92 -23.45
N LEU A 266 -3.77 -4.68 -23.83
CA LEU A 266 -3.74 -3.56 -22.90
C LEU A 266 -4.91 -3.71 -21.93
N GLY A 267 -4.66 -3.55 -20.64
CA GLY A 267 -5.65 -3.58 -19.56
C GLY A 267 -5.89 -2.18 -18.98
N HIS A 268 -4.83 -1.45 -18.68
CA HIS A 268 -4.91 -0.07 -18.19
C HIS A 268 -3.89 0.81 -18.92
N ASP A 269 -4.27 2.05 -19.21
CA ASP A 269 -3.42 3.11 -19.75
C ASP A 269 -3.73 4.41 -19.01
N TYR A 270 -2.93 4.72 -18.00
CA TYR A 270 -3.01 5.98 -17.27
C TYR A 270 -2.01 6.93 -17.90
N TYR A 271 -2.51 7.99 -18.53
CA TYR A 271 -1.70 8.93 -19.30
C TYR A 271 -1.38 10.20 -18.53
N GLU A 272 -1.91 10.36 -17.33
CA GLU A 272 -1.66 11.48 -16.43
C GLU A 272 -1.68 10.96 -15.00
N ILE A 273 -0.60 11.20 -14.27
CA ILE A 273 -0.44 10.81 -12.86
C ILE A 273 0.29 11.96 -12.16
N GLU A 274 -0.41 12.69 -11.33
CA GLU A 274 0.12 13.87 -10.67
C GLU A 274 0.11 13.68 -9.16
N ARG A 275 1.18 14.14 -8.51
CA ARG A 275 1.29 14.21 -7.04
C ARG A 275 1.26 15.66 -6.62
N ASP A 276 0.72 15.90 -5.43
CA ASP A 276 0.69 17.22 -4.78
C ASP A 276 0.04 18.31 -5.65
N VAL A 277 -0.89 17.92 -6.52
CA VAL A 277 -1.68 18.82 -7.35
C VAL A 277 -2.71 19.59 -6.52
N ASP A 278 -2.98 20.83 -6.91
CA ASP A 278 -4.08 21.60 -6.33
C ASP A 278 -5.42 20.92 -6.63
N ILE A 279 -6.13 20.57 -5.57
CA ILE A 279 -7.42 19.90 -5.66
C ILE A 279 -8.48 20.92 -6.10
N PRO A 280 -9.18 20.71 -7.23
CA PRO A 280 -10.24 21.60 -7.68
C PRO A 280 -11.34 21.76 -6.63
N GLU A 281 -11.85 22.99 -6.49
CA GLU A 281 -12.96 23.27 -5.59
C GLU A 281 -14.18 22.42 -5.98
N GLY A 282 -14.85 21.84 -4.98
CA GLY A 282 -16.04 21.02 -5.20
C GLY A 282 -15.78 19.61 -5.76
N ILE A 283 -14.54 19.19 -6.00
CA ILE A 283 -14.29 17.85 -6.58
C ILE A 283 -14.85 16.71 -5.70
N PHE A 284 -14.84 16.89 -4.38
CA PHE A 284 -15.42 15.96 -3.39
C PHE A 284 -16.80 16.40 -2.89
N ALA A 285 -17.47 17.31 -3.61
CA ALA A 285 -18.84 17.69 -3.31
C ALA A 285 -19.75 16.47 -3.47
N MET A 286 -20.69 16.33 -2.54
CA MET A 286 -21.67 15.24 -2.54
C MET A 286 -23.01 15.74 -3.07
N GLU A 287 -22.96 16.33 -4.25
CA GLU A 287 -24.13 16.82 -4.96
C GLU A 287 -24.64 15.73 -5.91
N ILE A 288 -25.95 15.52 -5.90
CA ILE A 288 -26.60 14.55 -6.77
C ILE A 288 -26.81 15.22 -8.13
N PRO A 289 -26.29 14.65 -9.23
CA PRO A 289 -26.44 15.27 -10.55
C PRO A 289 -27.91 15.39 -10.98
N GLU A 290 -28.21 16.37 -11.83
CA GLU A 290 -29.56 16.58 -12.35
C GLU A 290 -30.13 15.31 -13.02
N GLY A 291 -31.37 14.97 -12.67
CA GLY A 291 -32.06 13.79 -13.20
C GLY A 291 -31.64 12.46 -12.55
N TYR A 292 -30.86 12.49 -11.47
CA TYR A 292 -30.58 11.31 -10.65
C TYR A 292 -31.61 11.20 -9.51
N GLU A 293 -32.00 9.97 -9.20
CA GLU A 293 -32.82 9.63 -8.05
C GLU A 293 -31.92 9.35 -6.84
N ALA A 294 -32.21 10.01 -5.72
CA ALA A 294 -31.59 9.71 -4.43
C ALA A 294 -32.32 8.52 -3.78
N ILE A 295 -31.66 7.38 -3.64
CA ILE A 295 -32.24 6.21 -2.94
C ILE A 295 -32.39 6.50 -1.45
N ASN A 296 -31.48 7.29 -0.90
CA ASN A 296 -31.50 7.81 0.46
C ASN A 296 -30.83 9.19 0.49
N SER A 297 -30.75 9.78 1.68
CA SER A 297 -30.07 11.05 1.95
C SER A 297 -28.91 10.82 2.91
N LYS A 298 -28.11 11.85 3.18
CA LYS A 298 -27.10 11.81 4.25
C LYS A 298 -27.74 11.51 5.62
N ASP A 299 -28.92 12.08 5.88
CA ASP A 299 -29.63 11.92 7.17
C ASP A 299 -30.24 10.52 7.33
N THR A 300 -30.55 9.85 6.22
CA THR A 300 -31.11 8.49 6.20
C THR A 300 -30.09 7.43 5.78
N ALA A 301 -28.81 7.81 5.66
CA ALA A 301 -27.73 6.89 5.30
C ALA A 301 -27.49 5.88 6.43
N GLY A 302 -27.58 4.59 6.10
CA GLY A 302 -27.15 3.52 6.99
C GLY A 302 -25.62 3.53 7.18
N PRO A 303 -25.11 2.86 8.23
CA PRO A 303 -23.68 2.62 8.33
C PRO A 303 -23.19 1.85 7.10
N LEU A 304 -22.01 2.18 6.61
CA LEU A 304 -21.28 1.32 5.69
C LEU A 304 -20.93 0.04 6.46
N GLU A 305 -21.07 -1.13 5.86
CA GLU A 305 -20.59 -2.38 6.46
C GLU A 305 -19.11 -2.60 6.14
N LEU A 306 -18.39 -3.26 7.04
CA LEU A 306 -17.01 -3.70 6.82
C LEU A 306 -16.99 -5.04 6.03
N ASP A 307 -17.68 -5.08 4.89
CA ASP A 307 -17.88 -6.28 4.07
C ASP A 307 -17.23 -6.11 2.69
N GLU A 308 -15.91 -6.14 2.66
CA GLU A 308 -15.18 -5.76 1.45
C GLU A 308 -14.43 -6.89 0.78
N GLN A 309 -14.26 -8.02 1.47
CA GLN A 309 -13.49 -9.15 0.95
C GLN A 309 -14.34 -10.28 0.38
N GLY A 310 -15.65 -10.28 0.65
CA GLY A 310 -16.62 -11.01 -0.16
C GLY A 310 -17.70 -11.73 0.62
N TYR A 311 -18.77 -12.00 -0.09
CA TYR A 311 -19.93 -12.74 0.37
C TYR A 311 -20.24 -13.87 -0.61
N LEU A 312 -20.43 -15.07 -0.08
CA LEU A 312 -20.81 -16.24 -0.86
C LEU A 312 -21.96 -16.98 -0.16
N GLY A 313 -23.11 -17.01 -0.82
CA GLY A 313 -24.31 -17.68 -0.33
C GLY A 313 -24.83 -18.76 -1.28
N THR A 314 -25.22 -19.91 -0.73
CA THR A 314 -25.87 -20.99 -1.47
C THR A 314 -26.80 -21.80 -0.56
N ARG A 315 -28.05 -22.05 -1.00
CA ARG A 315 -29.04 -22.88 -0.29
C ARG A 315 -29.21 -22.50 1.18
N GLY A 316 -29.35 -21.21 1.46
CA GLY A 316 -29.53 -20.66 2.80
C GLY A 316 -28.25 -20.65 3.66
N LEU A 317 -27.15 -21.25 3.22
CA LEU A 317 -25.85 -21.11 3.87
C LEU A 317 -25.12 -19.90 3.30
N ALA A 318 -24.44 -19.15 4.14
CA ALA A 318 -23.59 -18.04 3.70
C ALA A 318 -22.26 -18.02 4.46
N LEU A 319 -21.21 -17.66 3.73
CA LEU A 319 -19.91 -17.30 4.24
C LEU A 319 -19.62 -15.86 3.85
N ASP A 320 -19.08 -15.11 4.79
CA ASP A 320 -18.83 -13.69 4.66
C ASP A 320 -17.50 -13.37 5.32
N ALA A 321 -16.51 -13.04 4.49
CA ALA A 321 -15.18 -12.66 4.92
C ALA A 321 -15.13 -11.13 5.02
N ARG A 322 -15.04 -10.64 6.26
CA ARG A 322 -15.13 -9.21 6.55
C ARG A 322 -13.84 -8.49 6.19
N ILE A 323 -12.72 -8.97 6.75
CA ILE A 323 -11.42 -8.33 6.62
C ILE A 323 -10.29 -9.30 6.97
N SER A 324 -9.16 -9.19 6.28
CA SER A 324 -7.94 -9.95 6.50
C SER A 324 -6.74 -9.04 6.80
N PHE A 325 -5.77 -9.60 7.52
CA PHE A 325 -4.50 -8.97 7.89
C PHE A 325 -3.38 -10.00 7.77
N THR A 326 -2.20 -9.59 7.31
CA THR A 326 -1.02 -10.46 7.24
C THR A 326 0.06 -9.93 8.17
N LEU A 327 0.52 -10.77 9.10
CA LEU A 327 1.62 -10.48 10.01
C LEU A 327 2.97 -10.59 9.28
N SER A 328 4.01 -9.98 9.85
CA SER A 328 5.38 -10.02 9.31
C SER A 328 5.95 -11.44 9.13
N ASP A 329 5.47 -12.39 9.93
CA ASP A 329 5.85 -13.80 9.85
C ASP A 329 5.02 -14.60 8.83
N GLY A 330 4.17 -13.94 8.04
CA GLY A 330 3.30 -14.56 7.04
C GLY A 330 1.99 -15.12 7.59
N SER A 331 1.79 -15.19 8.92
CA SER A 331 0.50 -15.61 9.49
C SER A 331 -0.62 -14.63 9.13
N VAL A 332 -1.85 -15.11 9.05
CA VAL A 332 -3.01 -14.33 8.63
C VAL A 332 -4.02 -14.24 9.77
N ILE A 333 -4.58 -13.06 10.01
CA ILE A 333 -5.77 -12.90 10.84
C ILE A 333 -6.94 -12.58 9.92
N LEU A 334 -8.05 -13.31 10.08
CA LEU A 334 -9.26 -13.12 9.30
C LEU A 334 -10.45 -12.95 10.24
N GLY A 335 -11.23 -11.90 10.02
CA GLY A 335 -12.57 -11.75 10.57
C GLY A 335 -13.59 -12.30 9.59
N TRP A 336 -14.39 -13.29 9.99
CA TRP A 336 -15.37 -13.94 9.11
C TRP A 336 -16.60 -14.42 9.88
N ARG A 337 -17.69 -14.71 9.16
CA ARG A 337 -18.87 -15.37 9.73
C ARG A 337 -19.40 -16.44 8.78
N GLY A 338 -19.88 -17.53 9.35
CA GLY A 338 -20.59 -18.59 8.63
C GLY A 338 -21.98 -18.75 9.22
N VAL A 339 -23.02 -18.63 8.40
CA VAL A 339 -24.41 -18.64 8.86
C VAL A 339 -25.27 -19.60 8.05
N ASP A 340 -26.32 -20.12 8.71
CA ASP A 340 -27.47 -20.72 8.05
C ASP A 340 -28.63 -19.74 8.22
N THR A 341 -28.91 -18.98 7.17
CA THR A 341 -29.92 -17.92 7.13
C THR A 341 -31.36 -18.41 7.34
N GLU A 342 -31.58 -19.73 7.27
CA GLU A 342 -32.88 -20.35 7.53
C GLU A 342 -32.94 -20.99 8.92
N SER A 343 -31.81 -21.12 9.63
CA SER A 343 -31.77 -21.66 10.98
C SER A 343 -32.33 -20.67 11.98
N THR A 344 -33.19 -21.15 12.88
CA THR A 344 -33.67 -20.38 14.04
C THR A 344 -32.81 -20.62 15.29
N VAL A 345 -31.80 -21.49 15.20
CA VAL A 345 -30.93 -21.84 16.33
C VAL A 345 -29.87 -20.76 16.50
N SER A 346 -29.76 -20.23 17.72
CA SER A 346 -28.73 -19.25 18.07
C SER A 346 -27.34 -19.85 17.93
N GLN A 347 -26.43 -19.13 17.26
CA GLN A 347 -25.03 -19.53 17.14
C GLN A 347 -24.19 -19.19 18.38
N ARG A 348 -24.72 -18.40 19.33
CA ARG A 348 -23.96 -17.92 20.49
C ARG A 348 -23.35 -19.05 21.31
N GLU A 349 -24.10 -20.14 21.50
CA GLU A 349 -23.65 -21.32 22.26
C GLU A 349 -22.39 -21.97 21.66
N LEU A 350 -22.14 -21.80 20.35
CA LEU A 350 -20.95 -22.32 19.67
C LEU A 350 -19.66 -21.59 20.08
N PHE A 351 -19.78 -20.42 20.72
CA PHE A 351 -18.65 -19.58 21.13
C PHE A 351 -18.37 -19.63 22.64
N GLU A 352 -19.32 -20.03 23.48
CA GLU A 352 -19.23 -19.90 24.96
C GLU A 352 -18.07 -20.67 25.59
N GLN A 353 -17.61 -21.75 24.94
CA GLN A 353 -16.55 -22.62 25.47
C GLN A 353 -15.21 -22.45 24.75
N LEU A 354 -15.15 -21.52 23.79
CA LEU A 354 -13.91 -21.30 23.05
C LEU A 354 -12.89 -20.56 23.91
N LYS A 355 -11.62 -20.90 23.68
CA LYS A 355 -10.48 -20.30 24.36
C LYS A 355 -9.54 -19.74 23.31
N PHE A 356 -8.88 -18.64 23.63
CA PHE A 356 -7.79 -18.09 22.82
C PHE A 356 -6.77 -19.19 22.47
N GLY A 357 -6.44 -19.31 21.19
CA GLY A 357 -5.56 -20.37 20.66
C GLY A 357 -6.19 -21.75 20.54
N GLY A 358 -7.49 -21.88 20.82
CA GLY A 358 -8.24 -23.13 20.74
C GLY A 358 -8.73 -23.49 19.33
N ALA A 359 -9.60 -24.50 19.27
CA ALA A 359 -10.31 -24.87 18.05
C ALA A 359 -11.30 -23.78 17.62
N LEU A 360 -11.62 -23.74 16.33
CA LEU A 360 -12.64 -22.84 15.77
C LEU A 360 -14.06 -23.19 16.26
N PRO A 361 -14.99 -22.22 16.26
CA PRO A 361 -16.42 -22.52 16.40
C PRO A 361 -16.88 -23.42 15.25
N ARG A 362 -17.74 -24.39 15.55
CA ARG A 362 -18.36 -25.26 14.53
C ARG A 362 -19.56 -24.58 13.88
N LEU A 363 -19.31 -23.46 13.19
CA LEU A 363 -20.32 -22.71 12.46
C LEU A 363 -20.87 -23.53 11.27
N PRO A 364 -22.09 -23.23 10.78
CA PRO A 364 -22.69 -23.90 9.61
C PRO A 364 -21.78 -23.95 8.38
N VAL A 365 -20.99 -22.90 8.17
CA VAL A 365 -19.85 -22.88 7.25
C VAL A 365 -18.63 -22.46 8.05
N GLU A 366 -17.56 -23.24 8.02
CA GLU A 366 -16.35 -23.04 8.81
C GLU A 366 -15.15 -22.87 7.89
N VAL A 367 -14.38 -21.79 8.03
CA VAL A 367 -13.11 -21.58 7.32
C VAL A 367 -11.99 -22.25 8.12
N TYR A 368 -11.82 -23.56 7.92
CA TYR A 368 -10.93 -24.38 8.75
C TYR A 368 -9.44 -24.21 8.43
N ALA A 369 -9.12 -23.71 7.23
CA ALA A 369 -7.75 -23.43 6.80
C ALA A 369 -7.72 -22.41 5.66
N LEU A 370 -6.53 -21.89 5.36
CA LEU A 370 -6.25 -21.12 4.14
C LEU A 370 -5.21 -21.84 3.28
N LYS A 371 -5.26 -21.56 1.98
CA LYS A 371 -4.22 -21.95 1.02
C LYS A 371 -3.78 -20.73 0.20
N PRO A 372 -2.48 -20.44 0.06
CA PRO A 372 -2.03 -19.34 -0.78
C PRO A 372 -2.47 -19.53 -2.24
N LEU A 373 -3.13 -18.52 -2.80
CA LEU A 373 -3.62 -18.56 -4.16
C LEU A 373 -2.50 -18.27 -5.15
N GLY A 374 -2.31 -19.19 -6.10
CA GLY A 374 -1.27 -19.11 -7.14
C GLY A 374 0.12 -19.59 -6.74
N TRP A 375 0.28 -20.04 -5.49
CA TRP A 375 1.49 -20.70 -5.03
C TRP A 375 1.49 -22.18 -5.41
N THR A 376 2.64 -22.68 -5.89
CA THR A 376 2.80 -24.10 -6.27
C THR A 376 3.19 -25.01 -5.11
N GLY A 377 3.55 -24.45 -3.94
CA GLY A 377 3.84 -25.25 -2.76
C GLY A 377 2.57 -25.78 -2.08
N ASN A 378 2.75 -26.78 -1.22
CA ASN A 378 1.65 -27.46 -0.53
C ASN A 378 1.31 -26.84 0.84
N THR A 379 1.80 -25.64 1.11
CA THR A 379 1.63 -24.95 2.40
C THR A 379 0.15 -24.68 2.66
N THR A 380 -0.34 -25.12 3.81
CA THR A 380 -1.66 -24.77 4.32
C THR A 380 -1.52 -23.96 5.60
N TYR A 381 -2.56 -23.21 5.95
CA TYR A 381 -2.54 -22.39 7.14
C TYR A 381 -3.52 -22.96 8.16
N ALA A 382 -2.97 -23.46 9.26
CA ALA A 382 -3.74 -24.04 10.34
C ALA A 382 -4.45 -22.94 11.12
N ALA A 383 -5.78 -23.05 11.24
CA ALA A 383 -6.60 -22.07 11.93
C ALA A 383 -6.63 -22.28 13.45
N ARG A 384 -6.70 -21.18 14.20
CA ARG A 384 -6.93 -21.12 15.65
C ARG A 384 -7.88 -19.99 15.98
N HIS A 385 -8.75 -20.22 16.96
CA HIS A 385 -9.64 -19.18 17.47
C HIS A 385 -8.84 -18.12 18.23
N LEU A 386 -9.04 -16.83 17.92
CA LEU A 386 -8.54 -15.74 18.74
C LEU A 386 -9.63 -15.24 19.70
N ALA A 387 -10.74 -14.81 19.13
CA ALA A 387 -11.89 -14.28 19.83
C ALA A 387 -13.11 -14.24 18.89
N TYR A 388 -14.25 -13.80 19.42
CA TYR A 388 -15.37 -13.38 18.59
C TYR A 388 -15.84 -11.99 19.01
N THR A 389 -16.45 -11.25 18.08
CA THR A 389 -17.15 -10.01 18.35
C THR A 389 -18.60 -10.12 17.92
N GLN A 390 -19.46 -9.24 18.43
CA GLN A 390 -20.87 -9.22 18.05
C GLN A 390 -21.26 -7.83 17.57
N LYS A 391 -21.88 -7.72 16.39
CA LYS A 391 -22.45 -6.47 15.86
C LYS A 391 -23.92 -6.69 15.49
N GLY A 392 -24.84 -6.04 16.19
CA GLY A 392 -26.26 -6.39 16.12
C GLY A 392 -26.46 -7.86 16.48
N ASP A 393 -27.10 -8.61 15.58
CA ASP A 393 -27.33 -10.05 15.71
C ASP A 393 -26.22 -10.90 15.05
N GLU A 394 -25.20 -10.26 14.49
CA GLU A 394 -24.11 -10.95 13.80
C GLU A 394 -22.99 -11.31 14.79
N LEU A 395 -22.53 -12.57 14.73
CA LEU A 395 -21.34 -13.04 15.43
C LEU A 395 -20.21 -13.19 14.42
N ILE A 396 -19.11 -12.48 14.67
CA ILE A 396 -17.91 -12.48 13.82
C ILE A 396 -16.84 -13.27 14.55
N GLU A 397 -16.35 -14.33 13.92
CA GLU A 397 -15.20 -15.12 14.35
C GLU A 397 -13.91 -14.42 13.91
N TRP A 398 -12.97 -14.28 14.85
CA TRP A 398 -11.61 -13.81 14.59
C TRP A 398 -10.65 -14.97 14.73
N SER A 399 -10.07 -15.40 13.62
CA SER A 399 -9.18 -16.55 13.58
C SER A 399 -7.77 -16.18 13.14
N LEU A 400 -6.79 -16.86 13.71
CA LEU A 400 -5.39 -16.84 13.31
C LEU A 400 -5.09 -18.07 12.45
N TYR A 401 -4.48 -17.86 11.30
CA TYR A 401 -4.07 -18.87 10.34
C TYR A 401 -2.55 -18.86 10.25
N VAL A 402 -1.93 -19.94 10.68
CA VAL A 402 -0.46 -20.06 10.76
C VAL A 402 0.03 -21.04 9.71
N PRO A 403 0.99 -20.68 8.84
CA PRO A 403 1.49 -21.59 7.82
C PRO A 403 2.17 -22.81 8.47
N ASP A 404 1.89 -23.99 7.92
CA ASP A 404 2.44 -25.29 8.35
C ASP A 404 3.82 -25.62 7.72
N GLY A 405 4.40 -24.69 6.97
CA GLY A 405 5.65 -24.85 6.25
C GLY A 405 6.17 -23.53 5.71
N LEU A 406 7.05 -23.59 4.70
CA LEU A 406 7.52 -22.39 4.00
C LEU A 406 6.34 -21.64 3.40
N TRP A 407 6.16 -20.37 3.76
CA TRP A 407 5.13 -19.53 3.17
C TRP A 407 5.71 -18.71 2.02
N PRO A 408 4.92 -18.48 0.96
CA PRO A 408 5.33 -17.56 -0.11
C PRO A 408 5.46 -16.14 0.43
N LYS A 409 6.36 -15.37 -0.18
CA LYS A 409 6.32 -13.91 -0.07
C LYS A 409 5.00 -13.41 -0.64
N ARG A 410 4.53 -12.26 -0.16
CA ARG A 410 3.31 -11.61 -0.67
C ARG A 410 3.34 -11.44 -2.20
N SER A 411 4.51 -11.19 -2.78
CA SER A 411 4.68 -11.01 -4.22
C SER A 411 4.56 -12.30 -5.06
N GLU A 412 4.65 -13.47 -4.40
CA GLU A 412 4.58 -14.81 -5.00
C GLU A 412 3.16 -15.41 -4.97
N MET A 413 2.17 -14.69 -4.42
CA MET A 413 0.77 -15.13 -4.33
C MET A 413 -0.22 -13.99 -4.62
N PHE A 414 -1.48 -14.33 -4.88
CA PHE A 414 -2.56 -13.35 -5.16
C PHE A 414 -3.45 -13.06 -3.96
N GLY A 415 -3.35 -13.85 -2.91
CA GLY A 415 -4.25 -13.86 -1.77
C GLY A 415 -4.35 -15.27 -1.21
N TYR A 416 -5.48 -15.59 -0.61
CA TYR A 416 -5.72 -16.86 0.04
C TYR A 416 -7.05 -17.47 -0.42
N GLU A 417 -7.01 -18.73 -0.85
CA GLU A 417 -8.19 -19.56 -0.99
C GLU A 417 -8.68 -19.98 0.41
N LEU A 418 -9.98 -19.77 0.66
CA LEU A 418 -10.65 -20.18 1.88
C LEU A 418 -11.02 -21.66 1.80
N LEU A 419 -10.37 -22.50 2.61
CA LEU A 419 -10.72 -23.91 2.71
C LEU A 419 -11.89 -24.04 3.68
N CYS A 420 -13.07 -24.34 3.14
CA CYS A 420 -14.33 -24.30 3.87
C CYS A 420 -14.89 -25.70 4.14
N LYS A 421 -15.49 -25.87 5.32
CA LYS A 421 -16.22 -27.07 5.73
C LYS A 421 -17.66 -26.69 6.06
N VAL A 422 -18.62 -27.49 5.57
CA VAL A 422 -20.04 -27.30 5.87
C VAL A 422 -20.43 -28.19 7.05
N ASN A 423 -20.84 -27.59 8.16
CA ASN A 423 -21.32 -28.28 9.36
C ASN A 423 -22.86 -28.22 9.45
N SER A 424 -23.55 -28.45 8.33
CA SER A 424 -25.01 -28.49 8.25
C SER A 424 -25.47 -29.85 7.71
N GLU A 425 -26.66 -30.31 8.11
CA GLU A 425 -27.28 -31.52 7.57
C GLU A 425 -27.61 -31.40 6.08
N ARG A 426 -27.63 -30.17 5.56
CA ARG A 426 -27.81 -29.90 4.13
C ARG A 426 -26.66 -30.52 3.35
N GLN A 427 -26.98 -31.53 2.54
CA GLN A 427 -26.03 -32.09 1.59
C GLN A 427 -25.62 -31.02 0.56
N MET A 428 -24.39 -30.57 0.67
CA MET A 428 -23.71 -29.87 -0.40
C MET A 428 -22.55 -30.71 -0.89
N GLY A 429 -22.46 -30.91 -2.21
CA GLY A 429 -21.36 -31.64 -2.82
C GLY A 429 -20.03 -30.92 -2.59
N GLN A 430 -19.99 -29.61 -2.88
CA GLN A 430 -18.78 -28.80 -2.74
C GLN A 430 -19.17 -27.34 -2.43
N TRP A 431 -18.47 -26.71 -1.48
CA TRP A 431 -18.58 -25.26 -1.27
C TRP A 431 -17.93 -24.55 -2.47
N PRO A 432 -18.56 -23.52 -3.07
CA PRO A 432 -17.90 -22.77 -4.13
C PRO A 432 -16.61 -22.16 -3.57
N GLY A 433 -15.50 -22.29 -4.27
CA GLY A 433 -14.25 -21.68 -3.82
C GLY A 433 -14.44 -20.17 -3.59
N MET A 434 -13.92 -19.68 -2.48
CA MET A 434 -13.88 -18.25 -2.15
C MET A 434 -12.43 -17.88 -1.86
N SER A 435 -12.02 -16.68 -2.24
CA SER A 435 -10.69 -16.16 -1.94
C SER A 435 -10.79 -14.82 -1.25
N VAL A 436 -9.77 -14.52 -0.44
CA VAL A 436 -9.57 -13.21 0.19
C VAL A 436 -8.21 -12.66 -0.23
N ASP A 437 -8.10 -11.34 -0.27
CA ASP A 437 -6.83 -10.68 -0.50
C ASP A 437 -5.88 -10.91 0.68
N TYR A 438 -4.59 -10.63 0.48
CA TYR A 438 -3.56 -10.73 1.53
C TYR A 438 -3.77 -9.72 2.69
N GLY A 439 -4.72 -8.80 2.57
CA GLY A 439 -5.09 -7.87 3.64
C GLY A 439 -4.04 -6.81 3.96
N ILE A 440 -4.21 -6.14 5.10
CA ILE A 440 -3.26 -5.12 5.55
C ILE A 440 -2.04 -5.80 6.20
N LYS A 441 -0.84 -5.34 5.84
CA LYS A 441 0.41 -5.81 6.46
C LYS A 441 0.56 -5.22 7.85
N ILE A 442 0.88 -6.06 8.83
CA ILE A 442 1.06 -5.69 10.23
C ILE A 442 2.51 -5.97 10.62
N GLU A 443 3.27 -4.91 10.90
CA GLU A 443 4.70 -5.00 11.21
C GLU A 443 4.99 -4.68 12.68
N THR A 444 4.14 -3.86 13.31
CA THR A 444 4.33 -3.33 14.65
C THR A 444 3.11 -3.56 15.55
N GLU A 445 3.29 -3.37 16.86
CA GLU A 445 2.18 -3.36 17.82
C GLU A 445 1.20 -2.21 17.54
N GLU A 446 1.71 -1.03 17.12
CA GLU A 446 0.88 0.11 16.75
C GLU A 446 -0.01 -0.22 15.54
N ASP A 447 0.54 -0.88 14.51
CA ASP A 447 -0.25 -1.37 13.37
C ASP A 447 -1.32 -2.37 13.83
N PHE A 448 -0.96 -3.27 14.74
CA PHE A 448 -1.88 -4.29 15.24
C PHE A 448 -3.07 -3.65 15.98
N ASP A 449 -2.80 -2.73 16.89
CA ASP A 449 -3.85 -2.01 17.62
C ASP A 449 -4.71 -1.16 16.67
N LYS A 450 -4.07 -0.42 15.76
CA LYS A 450 -4.75 0.44 14.79
C LYS A 450 -5.67 -0.34 13.86
N TRP A 451 -5.15 -1.40 13.25
CA TRP A 451 -5.84 -2.09 12.16
C TRP A 451 -6.67 -3.28 12.62
N ILE A 452 -6.07 -4.19 13.39
CA ILE A 452 -6.76 -5.43 13.80
C ILE A 452 -7.74 -5.12 14.92
N ARG A 453 -7.28 -4.52 16.02
CA ARG A 453 -8.18 -4.21 17.15
C ARG A 453 -9.17 -3.11 16.79
N GLY A 454 -8.77 -2.15 15.95
CA GLY A 454 -9.70 -1.20 15.34
C GLY A 454 -10.84 -1.89 14.58
N ALA A 455 -10.57 -2.93 13.78
CA ALA A 455 -11.61 -3.69 13.09
C ALA A 455 -12.50 -4.49 14.05
N MET A 456 -11.90 -5.12 15.08
CA MET A 456 -12.65 -5.82 16.13
C MET A 456 -13.62 -4.89 16.84
N ALA A 457 -13.16 -3.68 17.19
CA ALA A 457 -13.99 -2.65 17.79
C ALA A 457 -15.11 -2.18 16.85
N GLU A 458 -14.81 -1.94 15.56
CA GLU A 458 -15.81 -1.59 14.56
C GLU A 458 -16.92 -2.65 14.44
N LEU A 459 -16.52 -3.93 14.46
CA LEU A 459 -17.38 -5.11 14.39
C LEU A 459 -17.87 -5.59 15.77
N SER A 460 -17.94 -4.69 16.75
CA SER A 460 -18.50 -4.94 18.08
C SER A 460 -19.65 -3.98 18.42
N ASN A 461 -20.52 -4.43 19.34
CA ASN A 461 -21.66 -3.67 19.85
C ASN A 461 -21.23 -2.58 20.84
N ASP A 462 -20.20 -2.86 21.64
CA ASP A 462 -19.68 -1.94 22.66
C ASP A 462 -18.53 -1.06 22.15
N GLY A 463 -18.13 -1.23 20.88
CA GLY A 463 -17.06 -0.47 20.24
C GLY A 463 -15.68 -0.84 20.79
N LYS A 464 -15.49 -2.06 21.32
CA LYS A 464 -14.24 -2.50 21.93
C LYS A 464 -13.71 -3.79 21.30
N ALA A 465 -12.39 -3.85 21.18
CA ALA A 465 -11.70 -5.09 20.87
C ALA A 465 -11.61 -5.98 22.13
N PRO A 466 -11.67 -7.31 22.00
CA PRO A 466 -11.42 -8.23 23.11
C PRO A 466 -10.06 -7.97 23.77
N GLU A 467 -10.03 -7.75 25.08
CA GLU A 467 -8.81 -7.39 25.83
C GLU A 467 -7.70 -8.45 25.74
N GLY A 468 -8.08 -9.71 25.58
CA GLY A 468 -7.15 -10.84 25.48
C GLY A 468 -6.40 -10.94 24.15
N VAL A 469 -6.80 -10.17 23.12
CA VAL A 469 -6.16 -10.20 21.80
C VAL A 469 -5.17 -9.04 21.69
N THR A 470 -3.91 -9.33 22.01
CA THR A 470 -2.78 -8.39 21.93
C THR A 470 -1.75 -8.87 20.91
N TYR A 471 -0.92 -7.96 20.41
CA TYR A 471 0.13 -8.29 19.44
C TYR A 471 1.07 -9.39 19.97
N GLU A 472 1.58 -9.21 21.18
CA GLU A 472 2.50 -10.17 21.83
C GLU A 472 1.87 -11.56 21.98
N ARG A 473 0.62 -11.65 22.45
CA ARG A 473 -0.06 -12.94 22.64
C ARG A 473 -0.33 -13.66 21.33
N VAL A 474 -0.61 -12.91 20.26
CA VAL A 474 -0.77 -13.48 18.93
C VAL A 474 0.56 -14.03 18.42
N LEU A 475 1.67 -13.31 18.57
CA LEU A 475 3.00 -13.79 18.17
C LEU A 475 3.42 -15.05 18.97
N GLN A 476 3.18 -15.07 20.28
CA GLN A 476 3.42 -16.27 21.09
C GLN A 476 2.59 -17.46 20.60
N LEU A 477 1.35 -17.22 20.17
CA LEU A 477 0.50 -18.27 19.61
C LEU A 477 0.99 -18.73 18.23
N THR A 478 1.50 -17.84 17.35
CA THR A 478 2.07 -18.26 16.05
C THR A 478 3.27 -19.18 16.26
N GLU A 479 4.15 -18.87 17.21
CA GLU A 479 5.30 -19.71 17.59
C GLU A 479 4.86 -21.09 18.11
N GLN A 480 3.89 -21.12 19.04
CA GLN A 480 3.35 -22.37 19.59
C GLN A 480 2.72 -23.26 18.51
N VAL A 481 1.99 -22.68 17.56
CA VAL A 481 1.39 -23.43 16.46
C VAL A 481 2.45 -23.95 15.47
N ARG A 482 3.59 -23.27 15.34
CA ARG A 482 4.71 -23.70 14.47
C ARG A 482 5.59 -24.77 15.07
N GLU A 483 5.70 -24.86 16.39
CA GLU A 483 6.58 -25.81 17.08
C GLU A 483 6.45 -27.27 16.58
N PRO A 484 5.24 -27.81 16.31
CA PRO A 484 5.09 -29.16 15.77
C PRO A 484 5.64 -29.34 14.35
N PHE A 485 5.73 -28.27 13.55
CA PHE A 485 6.19 -28.30 12.16
C PHE A 485 7.70 -28.01 12.01
N ALA A 486 8.36 -27.59 13.08
CA ALA A 486 9.81 -27.33 13.08
C ALA A 486 10.68 -28.59 13.23
N LYS A 487 10.06 -29.76 13.43
CA LYS A 487 10.71 -31.08 13.56
C LYS A 487 10.60 -31.85 12.26
#